data_AF-A0AAW8JJK1-F1
#
_entry.id   AF-A0AAW8JJK1-F1
#
_cell.length_a   1.000
_cell.length_b   1.000
_cell.length_c   1.000
_cell.angle_alpha   90.00
_cell.angle_beta   90.00
_cell.angle_gamma   90.00
#
_symmetry.space_group_name_H-M   'P 1'
#
loop_
_entity.id
_entity.type
_entity.pdbx_description
1 polymer ?
#
loop_
_entity_poly.entity_id
_entity_poly.type
_entity_poly.pdbx_seq_one_letter_code
_entity_poly.pdbx_strand_id
1 'polypeptide(L)'
;MDTYNSLLDQPQIQQQRTERNRAWRRKTKYLYRGRDRQQTARFWKPEKNFKLMAGRPFKLKRAMRLGFEYPRISPQQRRLNAQQDFWNETV
;
A
#
# COMPACT_ATOMS: atom_id res chain seq x y z
N MET A 1 31.31 61.58 -10.75
CA MET A 1 32.41 60.99 -11.51
C MET A 1 32.64 59.60 -10.96
N ASP A 2 32.48 58.65 -11.86
CA ASP A 2 32.33 57.23 -11.60
C ASP A 2 33.66 56.52 -11.35
N THR A 3 33.51 55.27 -10.92
CA THR A 3 34.44 54.14 -11.13
C THR A 3 35.79 54.22 -10.45
N TYR A 4 35.94 53.59 -9.27
CA TYR A 4 37.04 52.65 -9.07
C TYR A 4 36.59 51.49 -8.16
N ASN A 5 36.48 50.33 -8.80
CA ASN A 5 36.70 48.99 -8.23
C ASN A 5 35.52 48.31 -7.54
N SER A 6 34.51 48.04 -8.36
CA SER A 6 33.62 46.89 -8.33
C SER A 6 34.37 45.53 -8.43
N LEU A 7 35.35 45.28 -7.57
CA LEU A 7 36.15 44.05 -7.56
C LEU A 7 36.10 43.29 -6.22
N LEU A 8 35.21 43.67 -5.31
CA LEU A 8 35.06 42.99 -4.01
C LEU A 8 33.83 42.09 -3.88
N ASP A 9 32.91 42.14 -4.85
CA ASP A 9 31.75 41.23 -4.90
C ASP A 9 31.99 40.05 -5.86
N GLN A 10 33.15 39.42 -5.75
CA GLN A 10 33.24 38.04 -6.21
C GLN A 10 32.50 37.21 -5.17
N PRO A 11 31.35 36.55 -5.48
CA PRO A 11 30.84 35.55 -4.58
C PRO A 11 31.94 34.49 -4.50
N GLN A 12 32.64 34.46 -3.37
CA GLN A 12 33.56 33.38 -3.05
C GLN A 12 32.70 32.13 -3.14
N ILE A 13 32.80 31.40 -4.27
CA ILE A 13 32.19 30.09 -4.41
C ILE A 13 32.95 29.28 -3.38
N GLN A 14 32.39 29.20 -2.17
CA GLN A 14 32.88 28.36 -1.12
C GLN A 14 32.93 26.98 -1.76
N GLN A 15 34.13 26.50 -2.04
CA GLN A 15 34.34 25.14 -2.46
C GLN A 15 33.84 24.31 -1.28
N GLN A 16 32.56 23.95 -1.30
CA GLN A 16 31.96 23.11 -0.30
C GLN A 16 32.70 21.80 -0.41
N ARG A 17 33.74 21.62 0.42
CA ARG A 17 34.22 20.30 0.78
C ARG A 17 32.96 19.55 1.13
N THR A 18 32.60 18.59 0.29
CA THR A 18 31.46 17.72 0.49
C THR A 18 31.84 16.76 1.59
N GLU A 19 32.06 17.29 2.79
CA GLU A 19 32.08 16.49 3.98
C GLU A 19 30.78 15.70 3.96
N ARG A 20 30.90 14.39 4.18
CA ARG A 20 29.75 13.47 4.21
C ARG A 20 28.90 13.74 5.46
N ASN A 21 28.39 14.96 5.57
CA ASN A 21 27.58 15.43 6.67
C ASN A 21 26.17 14.83 6.56
N ARG A 22 25.35 15.08 7.58
CA ARG A 22 23.99 14.52 7.65
C ARG A 22 23.12 14.98 6.47
N ALA A 23 23.30 16.22 6.01
CA ALA A 23 22.58 16.78 4.88
C ALA A 23 22.96 16.07 3.56
N TRP A 24 24.25 15.83 3.35
CA TRP A 24 24.76 15.08 2.20
C TRP A 24 24.21 13.65 2.17
N ARG A 25 24.22 12.93 3.30
CA ARG A 25 23.65 11.57 3.42
C ARG A 25 22.15 11.53 3.12
N ARG A 26 21.40 12.54 3.54
CA ARG A 26 19.96 12.66 3.23
C ARG A 26 19.73 12.93 1.75
N LYS A 27 20.51 13.83 1.15
CA LYS A 27 20.45 14.16 -0.27
C LYS A 27 20.80 12.94 -1.14
N THR A 28 21.87 12.21 -0.81
CA THR A 28 22.25 11.01 -1.56
C THR A 28 21.24 9.88 -1.40
N LYS A 29 20.72 9.64 -0.18
CA LYS A 29 19.60 8.70 0.02
C LYS A 29 18.35 9.11 -0.77
N TYR A 30 18.07 10.40 -0.89
CA TYR A 30 16.98 10.93 -1.71
C TYR A 30 17.20 10.72 -3.21
N LEU A 31 18.42 10.92 -3.71
CA LEU A 31 18.80 10.74 -5.13
C LEU A 31 18.81 9.28 -5.57
N TYR A 32 19.29 8.38 -4.70
CA TYR A 32 19.47 6.95 -5.00
C TYR A 32 18.42 6.04 -4.37
N ARG A 33 17.42 6.58 -3.65
CA ARG A 33 16.18 5.81 -3.50
C ARG A 33 15.69 5.62 -4.94
N GLY A 34 15.56 4.39 -5.40
CA GLY A 34 14.98 4.11 -6.71
C GLY A 34 13.72 4.94 -6.90
N ARG A 35 13.37 5.26 -8.14
CA ARG A 35 12.22 6.08 -8.49
C ARG A 35 10.92 5.33 -8.12
N ASP A 36 10.66 5.16 -6.83
CA ASP A 36 9.38 4.75 -6.26
C ASP A 36 8.45 5.95 -6.41
N ARG A 37 8.05 6.17 -7.66
CA ARG A 37 7.00 7.08 -8.14
C ARG A 37 5.62 6.58 -7.69
N GLN A 38 5.53 6.02 -6.48
CA GLN A 38 4.31 5.48 -5.90
C GLN A 38 4.06 6.02 -4.49
N GLN A 39 5.04 6.67 -3.85
CA GLN A 39 4.84 7.20 -2.49
C GLN A 39 4.09 8.54 -2.45
N THR A 40 4.13 9.36 -3.51
CA THR A 40 3.42 10.66 -3.51
C THR A 40 1.94 10.55 -3.88
N ALA A 41 1.49 9.42 -4.44
CA ALA A 41 0.11 9.25 -4.90
C ALA A 41 -0.85 8.65 -3.87
N ARG A 42 -0.42 8.45 -2.61
CA ARG A 42 -1.24 7.80 -1.57
C ARG A 42 -1.48 8.67 -0.32
N PHE A 43 -1.50 9.98 -0.48
CA PHE A 43 -2.09 10.86 0.54
C PHE A 43 -3.60 10.63 0.68
N TRP A 44 -4.25 10.12 -0.37
CA TRP A 44 -5.61 9.62 -0.29
C TRP A 44 -5.62 8.20 0.27
N LYS A 45 -5.99 8.05 1.54
CA LYS A 45 -6.44 6.76 2.05
C LYS A 45 -7.82 6.52 1.41
N PRO A 46 -8.00 5.52 0.54
CA PRO A 46 -9.33 5.23 0.04
C PRO A 46 -10.24 4.94 1.22
N GLU A 47 -11.49 5.39 1.14
CA GLU A 47 -12.49 5.11 2.16
C GLU A 47 -12.54 3.59 2.43
N LYS A 48 -12.74 3.26 3.69
CA LYS A 48 -12.80 1.86 4.14
C LYS A 48 -13.91 1.14 3.37
N ASN A 49 -13.53 0.28 2.44
CA ASN A 49 -14.47 -0.52 1.66
C ASN A 49 -15.19 -1.54 2.57
N PHE A 50 -16.34 -1.14 3.13
CA PHE A 50 -17.16 -2.00 4.01
C PHE A 50 -17.61 -3.29 3.32
N LYS A 51 -17.69 -3.31 1.99
CA LYS A 51 -17.95 -4.53 1.19
C LYS A 51 -16.94 -5.65 1.46
N LEU A 52 -15.69 -5.32 1.84
CA LEU A 52 -14.66 -6.31 2.16
C LEU A 52 -14.75 -6.84 3.60
N MET A 53 -15.49 -6.19 4.49
CA MET A 53 -15.75 -6.69 5.86
C MET A 53 -16.67 -7.92 5.88
N ALA A 54 -17.46 -8.10 4.82
CA ALA A 54 -18.33 -9.26 4.63
C ALA A 54 -17.70 -10.37 3.77
N GLY A 55 -16.38 -10.28 3.49
CA GLY A 55 -15.68 -11.26 2.68
C GLY A 55 -15.65 -12.66 3.31
N ARG A 56 -15.39 -13.67 2.48
CA ARG A 56 -15.20 -15.07 2.90
C ARG A 56 -14.25 -15.26 4.11
N PRO A 57 -13.09 -14.58 4.24
CA PRO A 57 -12.21 -14.79 5.40
C PRO A 57 -12.83 -14.36 6.73
N PHE A 58 -13.66 -13.31 6.75
CA PHE A 58 -14.34 -12.88 7.97
C PHE A 58 -15.45 -13.87 8.37
N LYS A 59 -16.17 -14.38 7.38
CA LYS A 59 -17.19 -15.42 7.59
C LYS A 59 -16.57 -16.72 8.11
N LEU A 60 -15.39 -17.11 7.61
CA LEU A 60 -14.62 -18.25 8.13
C LEU A 60 -14.22 -18.04 9.59
N LYS A 61 -13.62 -16.90 9.93
CA LYS A 61 -13.25 -16.57 11.32
C LYS A 61 -14.45 -16.60 12.27
N ARG A 62 -15.61 -16.13 11.80
CA ARG A 62 -16.85 -16.17 12.59
C ARG A 62 -17.35 -17.60 12.78
N ALA A 63 -17.34 -18.43 11.74
CA ALA A 63 -17.75 -19.83 11.84
C ALA A 63 -16.85 -20.61 12.81
N MET A 64 -15.53 -20.40 12.74
CA MET A 64 -14.58 -20.96 13.72
C MET A 64 -14.92 -20.56 15.16
N ARG A 65 -15.26 -19.28 15.39
CA ARG A 65 -15.65 -18.79 16.72
C ARG A 65 -16.98 -19.39 17.21
N LEU A 66 -17.89 -19.72 16.31
CA LEU A 66 -19.18 -20.33 16.61
C LEU A 66 -19.12 -21.87 16.68
N GLY A 67 -17.96 -22.48 16.40
CA GLY A 67 -17.77 -23.92 16.49
C GLY A 67 -18.35 -24.73 15.33
N PHE A 68 -18.59 -24.11 14.17
CA PHE A 68 -19.03 -24.83 12.96
C PHE A 68 -18.15 -24.51 11.76
N GLU A 69 -18.14 -25.39 10.77
CA GLU A 69 -17.41 -25.17 9.53
C GLU A 69 -18.21 -24.28 8.56
N TYR A 70 -17.58 -23.21 8.06
CA TYR A 70 -18.22 -22.39 7.02
C TYR A 70 -18.31 -23.17 5.70
N PRO A 71 -19.46 -23.14 5.00
CA PRO A 71 -19.66 -23.89 3.78
C PRO A 71 -18.58 -23.65 2.72
N ARG A 72 -18.02 -24.75 2.21
CA ARG A 72 -17.04 -24.74 1.10
C ARG A 72 -17.70 -24.60 -0.25
N ILE A 73 -18.92 -25.13 -0.39
CA ILE A 73 -19.72 -25.09 -1.61
C ILE A 73 -20.58 -23.83 -1.68
N SER A 74 -20.87 -23.40 -2.91
CA SER A 74 -21.77 -22.27 -3.14
C SER A 74 -23.21 -22.62 -2.73
N PRO A 75 -24.07 -21.63 -2.44
CA PRO A 75 -25.49 -21.88 -2.17
C PRO A 75 -26.19 -22.63 -3.31
N GLN A 76 -25.82 -22.33 -4.56
CA GLN A 76 -26.39 -22.98 -5.74
C GLN A 76 -26.01 -24.47 -5.81
N GLN A 77 -24.74 -24.80 -5.56
CA GLN A 77 -24.29 -26.20 -5.49
C GLN A 77 -24.99 -26.95 -4.36
N ARG A 78 -25.14 -26.34 -3.19
CA ARG A 78 -25.87 -26.98 -2.07
C ARG A 78 -27.31 -27.30 -2.43
N ARG A 79 -27.99 -26.41 -3.15
CA ARG A 79 -29.36 -26.65 -3.66
C ARG A 79 -29.40 -27.84 -4.62
N LEU A 80 -28.45 -27.92 -5.55
CA LEU A 80 -28.38 -29.02 -6.51
C LEU A 80 -28.11 -30.36 -5.82
N ASN A 81 -27.18 -30.40 -4.87
CA ASN A 81 -26.89 -31.60 -4.10
C ASN A 81 -28.14 -32.07 -3.33
N ALA A 82 -28.81 -31.17 -2.59
CA ALA A 82 -30.03 -31.52 -1.86
C ALA A 82 -31.15 -32.04 -2.78
N GLN A 83 -31.27 -31.50 -4.00
CA GLN A 83 -32.20 -31.99 -4.99
C GLN A 83 -31.83 -33.42 -5.44
N GLN A 84 -30.55 -33.69 -5.69
CA GLN A 84 -30.07 -35.02 -6.08
C GLN A 84 -30.25 -36.04 -4.94
N ASP A 85 -29.90 -35.66 -3.71
CA ASP A 85 -30.01 -36.50 -2.52
C ASP A 85 -31.46 -36.93 -2.30
N PHE A 86 -32.43 -36.01 -2.43
CA PHE A 86 -33.86 -36.32 -2.35
C PHE A 86 -34.29 -37.43 -3.33
N TRP A 87 -33.86 -37.35 -4.59
CA TRP A 87 -34.19 -38.37 -5.58
C TRP A 87 -33.47 -39.70 -5.34
N ASN A 88 -32.27 -39.66 -4.77
CA ASN A 88 -31.48 -40.85 -4.46
C ASN A 88 -31.99 -41.60 -3.22
N GLU A 89 -32.51 -40.89 -2.21
CA GLU A 89 -33.04 -41.49 -0.97
C GLU A 89 -34.41 -42.17 -1.17
N THR A 90 -35.14 -41.82 -2.22
CA THR A 90 -36.47 -42.38 -2.53
C THR A 90 -36.45 -43.67 -3.36
N VAL A 91 -35.28 -44.14 -3.80
CA VAL A 91 -35.08 -45.37 -4.58
C VAL A 91 -34.48 -46.45 -3.69
#